data_AF-A0A7Y0VY13-F1
#
_entry.id   AF-A0A7Y0VY13-F1
#
_cell.length_a   1.000
_cell.length_b   1.000
_cell.length_c   1.000
_cell.angle_alpha   90.00
_cell.angle_beta   90.00
_cell.angle_gamma   90.00
#
_symmetry.space_group_name_H-M   'P 1'
#
loop_
_entity.id
_entity.type
_entity.pdbx_description
1 polymer ?
#
loop_
_entity_poly.entity_id
_entity_poly.type
_entity_poly.pdbx_seq_one_letter_code
_entity_poly.pdbx_strand_id
1 'polypeptide(L)'
;MAEHDFRFSLLSPQHTLIECRALVPGRYQVTGNGGSIKHGDVLIVTLRGSKTLSMRLTVEGDARYSIRPAGQWVAMAQGPKFGELEIHTWKVNCDSCDAVLEFEFAVETKLTKEPLQPAATARIAELGWATVGDTHRCPKCQQAAP
;
A
#
# COMPACT_ATOMS: atom_id res chain seq x y z
N MET A 1 12.65 16.85 -3.27
CA MET A 1 11.63 15.83 -3.00
C MET A 1 12.28 14.48 -3.22
N ALA A 2 12.56 13.76 -2.14
CA ALA A 2 13.07 12.40 -2.17
C ALA A 2 11.96 11.40 -1.83
N GLU A 3 12.09 10.17 -2.32
CA GLU A 3 11.24 9.05 -1.92
C GLU A 3 12.00 8.16 -0.95
N HIS A 4 11.37 7.85 0.18
CA HIS A 4 11.91 6.97 1.21
C HIS A 4 11.03 5.74 1.33
N ASP A 5 11.63 4.57 1.09
CA ASP A 5 10.93 3.29 1.12
C ASP A 5 10.98 2.69 2.53
N PHE A 6 9.84 2.75 3.22
CA PHE A 6 9.61 2.22 4.56
C PHE A 6 8.74 0.94 4.52
N ARG A 7 8.61 0.31 3.34
CA ARG A 7 7.93 -0.97 3.24
C ARG A 7 8.68 -2.02 4.07
N PHE A 8 7.93 -2.94 4.65
CA PHE A 8 8.52 -4.04 5.39
C PHE A 8 9.44 -4.86 4.47
N SER A 9 10.72 -4.91 4.82
CA SER A 9 11.75 -5.68 4.12
C SER A 9 12.68 -6.32 5.15
N LEU A 10 12.98 -7.60 4.97
CA LEU A 10 13.95 -8.32 5.81
C LEU A 10 15.40 -7.89 5.51
N LEU A 11 15.65 -7.23 4.37
CA LEU A 11 17.00 -6.98 3.84
C LEU A 11 17.41 -5.50 3.86
N SER A 12 16.51 -4.59 4.24
CA SER A 12 16.74 -3.14 4.18
C SER A 12 16.62 -2.48 5.55
N PRO A 13 17.63 -2.61 6.44
CA PRO A 13 17.57 -2.05 7.80
C PRO A 13 17.68 -0.52 7.84
N GLN A 14 17.92 0.14 6.70
CA GLN A 14 18.17 1.59 6.63
C GLN A 14 16.93 2.44 6.90
N HIS A 15 15.73 1.90 6.65
CA HIS A 15 14.46 2.56 6.86
C HIS A 15 13.53 1.61 7.60
N THR A 16 13.23 1.94 8.86
CA THR A 16 12.30 1.14 9.66
C THR A 16 11.07 1.96 9.99
N LEU A 17 9.90 1.49 9.57
CA LEU A 17 8.62 2.04 10.02
C LEU A 17 8.33 1.51 11.43
N ILE A 18 8.13 2.42 12.39
CA ILE A 18 7.82 2.05 13.77
C ILE A 18 6.31 2.15 14.00
N GLU A 19 5.71 3.25 13.58
CA GLU A 19 4.27 3.47 13.69
C GLU A 19 3.77 4.35 12.54
N CYS A 20 2.59 4.05 12.01
CA CYS A 20 1.82 4.95 11.17
C CYS A 20 0.41 5.02 11.74
N ARG A 21 0.00 6.19 12.20
CA ARG A 21 -1.30 6.41 12.83
C ARG A 21 -2.10 7.42 12.01
N ALA A 22 -3.30 7.05 11.58
CA ALA A 22 -4.26 8.01 11.04
C ALA A 22 -4.81 8.87 12.20
N LEU A 23 -4.66 10.19 12.10
CA LEU A 23 -5.23 11.12 13.08
C LEU A 23 -6.64 11.53 12.67
N VAL A 24 -6.80 11.86 11.40
CA VAL A 24 -8.07 12.13 10.71
C VAL A 24 -7.95 11.61 9.28
N PRO A 25 -9.05 11.37 8.53
CA PRO A 25 -8.95 10.92 7.15
C PRO A 25 -8.02 11.80 6.31
N GLY A 26 -6.96 11.20 5.77
CA GLY A 26 -5.94 11.86 4.97
C GLY A 26 -4.73 12.37 5.74
N ARG A 27 -4.80 12.49 7.06
CA ARG A 27 -3.68 13.02 7.87
C ARG A 27 -3.13 11.97 8.81
N TYR A 28 -1.82 11.78 8.71
CA TYR A 28 -1.09 10.70 9.36
C TYR A 28 0.01 11.26 10.23
N GLN A 29 0.24 10.64 11.37
CA GLN A 29 1.47 10.76 12.13
C GLN A 29 2.30 9.51 11.87
N VAL A 30 3.52 9.71 11.37
CA VAL A 30 4.44 8.64 11.02
C VAL A 30 5.65 8.72 11.92
N THR A 31 5.98 7.59 12.54
CA THR A 31 7.19 7.39 13.34
C THR A 31 8.06 6.38 12.62
N GLY A 32 9.29 6.76 12.32
CA GLY A 32 10.26 5.90 11.64
C GLY A 32 11.66 6.06 12.21
N ASN A 33 12.58 5.21 11.74
CA ASN A 33 14.00 5.36 11.97
C ASN A 33 14.75 5.31 10.64
N GLY A 34 15.76 6.17 10.51
CA GLY A 34 16.56 6.30 9.31
C GLY A 34 15.93 7.22 8.28
N GLY A 35 16.67 7.50 7.22
CA GLY A 35 16.32 8.54 6.26
C GLY A 35 16.56 9.94 6.81
N SER A 36 16.83 10.89 5.91
CA SER A 36 16.88 12.32 6.21
C SER A 36 15.60 12.97 5.72
N ILE A 37 14.50 12.68 6.42
CA ILE A 37 13.14 13.13 6.10
C ILE A 37 13.04 14.65 6.14
N LYS A 38 12.52 15.21 5.06
CA LYS A 38 12.27 16.64 4.90
C LYS A 38 10.83 16.90 4.47
N HIS A 39 10.39 18.14 4.65
CA HIS A 39 9.12 18.61 4.11
C HIS A 39 9.00 18.32 2.61
N GLY A 40 7.85 17.75 2.20
CA GLY A 40 7.56 17.41 0.81
C GLY A 40 8.18 16.11 0.32
N ASP A 41 8.95 15.39 1.16
CA ASP A 41 9.39 14.03 0.82
C ASP A 41 8.21 13.06 0.83
N VAL A 42 8.37 11.93 0.12
CA VAL A 42 7.36 10.87 0.05
C VAL A 42 7.82 9.66 0.82
N LEU A 43 6.97 9.13 1.69
CA LEU A 43 7.15 7.90 2.44
C LEU A 43 6.29 6.81 1.81
N ILE A 44 6.90 5.69 1.45
CA ILE A 44 6.17 4.49 1.01
C ILE A 44 6.07 3.55 2.22
N VAL A 45 4.87 3.36 2.74
CA VAL A 45 4.65 2.59 3.99
C VAL A 45 3.74 1.40 3.74
N THR A 46 4.07 0.24 4.32
CA THR A 46 3.21 -0.97 4.24
C THR A 46 1.96 -0.81 5.10
N LEU A 47 0.81 -1.25 4.60
CA LEU A 47 -0.43 -1.29 5.39
C LEU A 47 -0.29 -2.34 6.49
N ARG A 48 -0.70 -2.00 7.73
CA ARG A 48 -0.69 -2.96 8.83
C ARG A 48 -1.53 -4.19 8.46
N GLY A 49 -0.94 -5.38 8.57
CA GLY A 49 -1.60 -6.65 8.26
C GLY A 49 -1.48 -7.09 6.80
N SER A 50 -0.94 -6.25 5.90
CA SER A 50 -0.68 -6.62 4.51
C SER A 50 0.76 -7.06 4.31
N LYS A 51 0.96 -8.00 3.37
CA LYS A 51 2.29 -8.40 2.89
C LYS A 51 2.75 -7.58 1.69
N THR A 52 1.83 -7.06 0.90
CA THR A 52 2.12 -6.49 -0.43
C THR A 52 1.61 -5.07 -0.65
N LEU A 53 0.61 -4.63 0.12
CA LEU A 53 -0.01 -3.32 -0.01
C LEU A 53 0.80 -2.27 0.71
N SER A 54 1.03 -1.16 0.02
CA SER A 54 1.67 0.02 0.55
C SER A 54 0.91 1.26 0.14
N MET A 55 0.99 2.30 0.95
CA MET A 55 0.49 3.63 0.61
C MET A 55 1.64 4.63 0.53
N ARG A 56 1.41 5.71 -0.21
CA ARG A 56 2.31 6.84 -0.34
C ARG A 56 1.81 7.98 0.53
N LEU A 57 2.69 8.50 1.38
CA LEU A 57 2.41 9.61 2.30
C LEU A 57 3.39 10.75 2.02
N THR A 58 2.89 11.96 1.85
CA THR A 58 3.72 13.16 1.63
C THR A 58 3.95 13.87 2.95
N VAL A 59 5.21 14.10 3.33
CA VAL A 59 5.57 14.72 4.61
C VAL A 59 5.09 16.17 4.68
N GLU A 60 4.34 16.48 5.73
CA GLU A 60 3.88 17.81 6.11
C GLU A 60 4.81 18.41 7.17
N GLY A 61 5.39 19.58 6.88
CA GLY A 61 6.33 20.27 7.76
C GLY A 61 7.63 19.51 8.03
N ASP A 62 8.33 19.93 9.08
CA ASP A 62 9.61 19.37 9.48
C ASP A 62 9.45 18.16 10.40
N ALA A 63 10.22 17.10 10.12
CA ALA A 63 10.31 15.93 10.98
C ALA A 63 11.02 16.26 12.30
N ARG A 64 10.49 15.77 13.41
CA ARG A 64 11.08 15.90 14.74
C ARG A 64 11.93 14.68 15.05
N TYR A 65 13.25 14.85 15.06
CA TYR A 65 14.18 13.77 15.38
C TYR A 65 14.34 13.60 16.89
N SER A 66 14.27 12.36 17.35
CA SER A 66 14.57 12.00 18.72
C SER A 66 16.07 11.85 18.93
N ILE A 67 16.55 12.34 20.07
CA ILE A 67 17.94 12.13 20.53
C ILE A 67 18.12 10.67 20.98
N ARG A 68 17.08 10.06 21.56
CA ARG A 68 17.08 8.67 22.04
C ARG A 68 15.72 8.01 21.81
N PRO A 69 15.64 6.88 21.08
CA PRO A 69 16.70 6.23 20.32
C PRO A 69 17.19 7.07 19.14
N ALA A 70 18.50 7.02 18.85
CA ALA A 70 19.10 7.79 17.77
C ALA A 70 18.53 7.40 16.40
N GLY A 71 18.35 8.39 15.52
CA GLY A 71 17.83 8.20 14.17
C GLY A 71 16.31 8.02 14.09
N GLN A 72 15.61 7.91 15.23
CA GLN A 72 14.15 7.93 15.25
C GLN A 72 13.63 9.34 15.00
N TRP A 73 12.52 9.44 14.29
CA TRP A 73 11.83 10.70 14.05
C TRP A 73 10.31 10.50 14.04
N VAL A 74 9.61 11.61 14.21
CA VAL A 74 8.15 11.71 14.03
C VAL A 74 7.86 12.82 13.05
N ALA A 75 7.03 12.53 12.03
CA ALA A 75 6.61 13.51 11.03
C ALA A 75 5.10 13.45 10.84
N MET A 76 4.51 14.58 10.49
CA MET A 76 3.16 14.64 9.96
C MET A 76 3.21 14.31 8.47
N ALA A 77 2.19 13.66 7.94
CA ALA A 77 2.11 13.36 6.52
C ALA A 77 0.66 13.36 6.01
N GLN A 78 0.50 13.77 4.76
CA GLN A 78 -0.75 13.74 4.02
C GLN A 78 -0.78 12.49 3.13
N GLY A 79 -1.91 11.81 3.11
CA GLY A 79 -2.10 10.60 2.31
C GLY A 79 -3.53 10.44 1.83
N PRO A 80 -3.85 9.24 1.32
CA PRO A 80 -5.21 8.87 0.97
C PRO A 80 -6.19 9.08 2.14
N LYS A 81 -7.44 9.40 1.86
CA LYS A 81 -8.47 9.64 2.89
C LYS A 81 -9.24 8.36 3.11
N PHE A 82 -8.98 7.68 4.22
CA PHE A 82 -9.75 6.51 4.64
C PHE A 82 -10.31 6.72 6.05
N GLY A 83 -11.55 6.31 6.28
CA GLY A 83 -12.14 6.17 7.60
C GLY A 83 -11.63 4.92 8.31
N GLU A 84 -11.83 3.75 7.69
CA GLU A 84 -11.36 2.46 8.17
C GLU A 84 -11.14 1.56 6.95
N LEU A 85 -10.00 0.85 6.92
CA LEU A 85 -9.62 -0.04 5.82
C LEU A 85 -9.66 -1.48 6.30
N GLU A 86 -10.26 -2.33 5.49
CA GLU A 86 -10.19 -3.79 5.64
C GLU A 86 -9.36 -4.37 4.49
N ILE A 87 -8.39 -5.22 4.83
CA ILE A 87 -7.55 -5.92 3.86
C ILE A 87 -8.14 -7.30 3.62
N HIS A 88 -8.43 -7.60 2.37
CA HIS A 88 -8.90 -8.90 1.93
C HIS A 88 -7.84 -9.60 1.08
N THR A 89 -7.80 -10.93 1.18
CA THR A 89 -7.02 -11.79 0.29
C THR A 89 -7.98 -12.55 -0.61
N TRP A 90 -7.71 -12.57 -1.91
CA TRP A 90 -8.50 -13.34 -2.87
C TRP A 90 -7.60 -14.13 -3.80
N LYS A 91 -8.22 -15.14 -4.42
CA LYS A 91 -7.57 -16.07 -5.32
C LYS A 91 -8.43 -16.20 -6.57
N VAL A 92 -7.84 -15.93 -7.72
CA VAL A 92 -8.47 -16.14 -9.04
C VAL A 92 -7.59 -17.04 -9.89
N ASN A 93 -8.21 -17.79 -10.78
CA ASN A 93 -7.51 -18.65 -11.73
C ASN A 93 -7.64 -18.04 -13.13
N CYS A 94 -6.62 -18.24 -13.96
CA CYS A 94 -6.69 -17.84 -15.36
C CYS A 94 -7.49 -18.87 -16.16
N ASP A 95 -8.53 -18.43 -16.86
CA ASP A 95 -9.39 -19.34 -17.64
C ASP A 95 -8.69 -20.06 -18.79
N SER A 96 -7.53 -19.58 -19.24
CA SER A 96 -6.80 -20.17 -20.38
C SER A 96 -5.66 -21.11 -20.00
N CYS A 97 -5.02 -20.91 -18.85
CA CYS A 97 -3.84 -21.69 -18.45
C CYS A 97 -3.87 -22.21 -17.01
N ASP A 98 -4.98 -21.98 -16.30
CA ASP A 98 -5.18 -22.32 -14.88
C ASP A 98 -4.11 -21.75 -13.93
N ALA A 99 -3.38 -20.72 -14.38
CA ALA A 99 -2.46 -19.99 -13.53
C ALA A 99 -3.23 -19.36 -12.37
N VAL A 100 -2.72 -19.51 -11.16
CA VAL A 100 -3.32 -18.95 -9.95
C VAL A 100 -2.74 -17.56 -9.69
N LEU A 101 -3.61 -16.59 -9.44
CA LEU A 101 -3.26 -15.30 -8.84
C LEU A 101 -3.85 -15.22 -7.44
N GLU A 102 -3.00 -15.19 -6.43
CA GLU A 102 -3.36 -14.84 -5.07
C GLU A 102 -2.93 -13.39 -4.81
N PHE A 103 -3.85 -12.54 -4.35
CA PHE A 103 -3.58 -11.12 -4.19
C PHE A 103 -4.32 -10.51 -3.00
N GLU A 104 -3.74 -9.43 -2.48
CA GLU A 104 -4.35 -8.61 -1.43
C GLU A 104 -4.92 -7.32 -2.06
N PHE A 105 -6.06 -6.87 -1.55
CA PHE A 105 -6.64 -5.56 -1.84
C PHE A 105 -7.29 -4.99 -0.57
N ALA A 106 -7.44 -3.66 -0.51
CA ALA A 106 -8.05 -2.99 0.62
C ALA A 106 -9.33 -2.25 0.22
N VAL A 107 -10.35 -2.30 1.07
CA VAL A 107 -11.62 -1.57 0.90
C VAL A 107 -11.91 -0.69 2.11
N GLU A 108 -12.57 0.44 1.89
CA GLU A 108 -13.06 1.28 2.99
C GLU A 108 -14.35 0.68 3.55
N THR A 109 -14.40 0.42 4.87
CA THR A 109 -15.50 -0.33 5.52
C THR A 109 -16.78 0.48 5.74
N LYS A 110 -16.78 1.78 5.41
CA LYS A 110 -17.97 2.63 5.54
C LYS A 110 -18.99 2.30 4.44
N LEU A 111 -19.87 1.36 4.78
CA LEU A 111 -21.14 1.01 4.16
C LEU A 111 -21.07 0.04 2.96
N THR A 112 -21.74 -1.10 3.18
CA THR A 112 -22.20 -2.13 2.23
C THR A 112 -21.13 -2.96 1.52
N LYS A 113 -21.40 -4.26 1.31
CA LYS A 113 -20.52 -5.22 0.59
C LYS A 113 -20.35 -4.89 -0.91
N GLU A 114 -20.80 -3.72 -1.35
CA GLU A 114 -20.87 -3.30 -2.74
C GLU A 114 -19.52 -2.90 -3.39
N PRO A 115 -18.46 -2.45 -2.66
CA PRO A 115 -17.20 -2.06 -3.31
C PRO A 115 -16.19 -3.21 -3.44
N LEU A 116 -16.46 -4.42 -2.94
CA LEU A 116 -15.49 -5.52 -2.95
C LEU A 116 -15.07 -5.96 -4.36
N GLN A 117 -16.05 -6.25 -5.23
CA GLN A 117 -15.78 -6.71 -6.58
C GLN A 117 -15.10 -5.63 -7.44
N PRO A 118 -15.54 -4.36 -7.44
CA PRO A 118 -14.82 -3.28 -8.12
C PRO A 118 -13.38 -3.10 -7.63
N ALA A 119 -13.15 -3.13 -6.32
CA ALA A 119 -11.81 -2.97 -5.74
C ALA A 119 -10.88 -4.15 -6.10
N ALA A 120 -11.41 -5.37 -6.09
CA ALA A 120 -10.67 -6.55 -6.53
C ALA A 120 -10.32 -6.48 -8.02
N THR A 121 -11.27 -6.11 -8.89
CA THR A 121 -11.02 -5.96 -10.33
C THR A 121 -9.98 -4.88 -10.62
N ALA A 122 -10.05 -3.74 -9.92
CA ALA A 122 -9.03 -2.70 -10.01
C ALA A 122 -7.65 -3.23 -9.61
N ARG A 123 -7.57 -4.02 -8.53
CA ARG A 123 -6.32 -4.63 -8.07
C ARG A 123 -5.76 -5.66 -9.07
N ILE A 124 -6.62 -6.49 -9.65
CA ILE A 124 -6.24 -7.46 -10.70
C ILE A 124 -5.62 -6.71 -11.89
N ALA A 125 -6.22 -5.59 -12.31
CA ALA A 125 -5.69 -4.74 -13.38
C ALA A 125 -4.33 -4.12 -13.03
N GLU A 126 -4.14 -3.62 -11.80
CA GLU A 126 -2.83 -3.12 -11.32
C GLU A 126 -1.74 -4.19 -11.35
N LEU A 127 -2.10 -5.46 -11.14
CA LEU A 127 -1.19 -6.61 -11.23
C LEU A 127 -0.94 -7.07 -12.67
N GLY A 128 -1.48 -6.37 -13.67
CA GLY A 128 -1.32 -6.65 -15.09
C GLY A 128 -2.22 -7.76 -15.62
N TRP A 129 -3.20 -8.22 -14.83
CA TRP A 129 -4.20 -9.20 -15.27
C TRP A 129 -5.41 -8.49 -15.88
N ALA A 130 -5.99 -9.07 -16.91
CA ALA A 130 -7.19 -8.55 -17.55
C ALA A 130 -8.41 -9.29 -17.00
N THR A 131 -9.46 -8.53 -16.67
CA THR A 131 -10.76 -9.08 -16.32
C THR A 131 -11.77 -8.63 -17.37
N VAL A 132 -12.42 -9.58 -18.03
CA VAL A 132 -13.47 -9.34 -19.04
C VAL A 132 -14.71 -10.10 -18.62
N GLY A 133 -15.71 -9.38 -18.09
CA GLY A 133 -16.85 -10.00 -17.41
C GLY A 133 -16.37 -10.82 -16.20
N ASP A 134 -16.69 -12.10 -16.19
CA ASP A 134 -16.28 -13.05 -15.15
C ASP A 134 -14.99 -13.82 -15.49
N THR A 135 -14.34 -13.50 -16.62
CA THR A 135 -13.11 -14.19 -17.05
C THR A 135 -11.87 -13.41 -16.66
N HIS A 136 -10.85 -14.12 -16.16
CA HIS A 136 -9.56 -13.58 -15.77
C HIS A 136 -8.46 -14.13 -16.67
N ARG A 137 -7.66 -13.24 -17.27
CA ARG A 137 -6.54 -13.61 -18.13
C ARG A 137 -5.22 -13.11 -17.57
N CYS A 138 -4.27 -14.01 -17.40
CA CYS A 138 -2.92 -13.66 -16.99
C CYS A 138 -2.17 -12.91 -18.10
N PRO A 139 -1.11 -12.14 -17.77
CA PRO A 139 -0.34 -11.36 -18.76
C PRO A 139 0.17 -12.21 -19.93
N LYS A 140 0.53 -13.48 -19.67
CA LYS A 140 0.99 -14.41 -20.72
C LYS A 140 -0.12 -14.75 -21.71
N CYS A 141 -1.32 -15.06 -21.22
CA CYS A 141 -2.47 -15.39 -22.06
C CYS A 141 -3.08 -14.16 -22.75
N GLN A 142 -2.85 -12.96 -22.23
CA GLN A 142 -3.20 -11.72 -22.91
C GLN A 142 -2.33 -11.48 -24.15
N GLN A 143 -1.03 -11.73 -24.05
CA GLN A 143 -0.10 -11.59 -25.19
C GLN A 143 -0.23 -12.71 -26.23
N ALA A 144 -0.80 -13.84 -25.85
CA ALA A 144 -1.08 -14.97 -26.74
C ALA A 144 -2.43 -14.84 -27.49
N ALA A 145 -3.19 -13.76 -27.27
CA ALA A 145 -4.37 -13.47 -28.07
C ALA A 145 -3.94 -13.06 -29.49
N PRO A 146 -4.39 -13.77 -30.54
CA PRO A 146 -3.99 -13.56 -31.93
C PRO A 146 -4.47 -12.24 -32.52
#